data_AF-A0A3N5YRT4-F1
#
_entry.id   AF-A0A3N5YRT4-F1
#
_cell.length_a   1.000
_cell.length_b   1.000
_cell.length_c   1.000
_cell.angle_alpha   90.00
_cell.angle_beta   90.00
_cell.angle_gamma   90.00
#
_symmetry.space_group_name_H-M   'P 1'
#
loop_
_entity.id
_entity.type
_entity.pdbx_description
1 polymer ?
#
loop_
_entity_poly.entity_id
_entity_poly.type
_entity_poly.pdbx_seq_one_letter_code
_entity_poly.pdbx_strand_id
1 'polypeptide(L)'
;MTPQKVIRRLVHWAPSCFASMGLVRERCVLTTRVGLDVLARFDIAAEARSVVAAVSNRAYEEFRCFQATHPEASAVSAPPGAWAVIAGLQPEPGAAPRPKHWWGHLVVYVPGRELMLDLDFQQFGRDRLGMPVPPALLMPWGQGRPTAGWQLALAADRSKVLFVHYERQDENQAYVAAPDWDSGRPHIRAAVDALVRAIRKGGPS
;
A
#
# COMPACT_ATOMS: atom_id res chain seq x y z
N MET A 1 0.57 6.42 -25.83
CA MET A 1 -0.43 6.24 -24.75
C MET A 1 -0.11 7.23 -23.64
N THR A 2 -1.07 7.96 -23.09
CA THR A 2 -0.76 8.98 -22.07
C THR A 2 -0.33 8.33 -20.74
N PRO A 3 0.54 8.96 -19.93
CA PRO A 3 0.96 8.37 -18.66
C PRO A 3 -0.21 8.16 -17.68
N GLN A 4 -1.22 9.03 -17.69
CA GLN A 4 -2.43 8.84 -16.88
C GLN A 4 -3.19 7.57 -17.27
N LYS A 5 -3.28 7.26 -18.57
CA LYS A 5 -3.90 6.03 -19.06
C LYS A 5 -3.08 4.79 -18.68
N VAL A 6 -1.76 4.88 -18.68
CA VAL A 6 -0.87 3.82 -18.19
C VAL A 6 -1.11 3.55 -16.71
N ILE A 7 -1.06 4.59 -15.87
CA ILE A 7 -1.24 4.49 -14.42
C ILE A 7 -2.61 3.87 -14.06
N ARG A 8 -3.70 4.38 -14.66
CA ARG A 8 -5.04 3.82 -14.43
C ARG A 8 -5.12 2.35 -14.79
N ARG A 9 -4.55 1.95 -15.93
CA ARG A 9 -4.53 0.54 -16.36
C ARG A 9 -3.63 -0.33 -15.49
N LEU A 10 -2.51 0.21 -14.99
CA LEU A 10 -1.65 -0.49 -14.04
C LEU A 10 -2.42 -0.79 -12.75
N VAL A 11 -3.04 0.22 -12.13
CA VAL A 11 -3.87 0.05 -10.91
C VAL A 11 -5.01 -0.95 -11.13
N HIS A 12 -5.62 -0.96 -12.32
CA HIS A 12 -6.69 -1.90 -12.66
C HIS A 12 -6.20 -3.35 -12.80
N TRP A 13 -5.09 -3.58 -13.51
CA TRP A 13 -4.63 -4.94 -13.85
C TRP A 13 -3.69 -5.58 -12.83
N ALA A 14 -2.95 -4.77 -12.08
CA ALA A 14 -1.95 -5.24 -11.12
C ALA A 14 -2.51 -6.23 -10.09
N PRO A 15 -3.66 -5.96 -9.42
CA PRO A 15 -4.17 -6.86 -8.38
C PRO A 15 -4.42 -8.29 -8.87
N SER A 16 -5.04 -8.45 -10.04
CA SER A 16 -5.30 -9.75 -10.65
C SER A 16 -4.01 -10.46 -11.07
N CYS A 17 -3.01 -9.69 -11.53
CA CYS A 17 -1.70 -10.24 -11.85
C CYS A 17 -0.99 -10.77 -10.59
N PHE A 18 -1.09 -10.07 -9.46
CA PHE A 18 -0.43 -10.50 -8.21
C PHE A 18 -1.18 -11.63 -7.51
N ALA A 19 -2.51 -11.67 -7.62
CA ALA A 19 -3.31 -12.77 -7.09
C ALA A 19 -2.90 -14.13 -7.68
N SER A 20 -2.43 -14.18 -8.92
CA SER A 20 -1.99 -15.43 -9.57
C SER A 20 -0.57 -15.87 -9.22
N MET A 21 0.23 -15.02 -8.54
CA MET A 21 1.63 -15.29 -8.23
C MET A 21 1.84 -16.11 -6.93
N GLY A 22 0.75 -16.53 -6.27
CA GLY A 22 0.82 -17.34 -5.05
C GLY A 22 1.29 -16.56 -3.81
N LEU A 23 1.74 -17.30 -2.80
CA LEU A 23 2.21 -16.73 -1.54
C LEU A 23 3.64 -16.18 -1.70
N VAL A 24 3.73 -14.86 -1.78
CA VAL A 24 5.01 -14.13 -1.76
C VAL A 24 5.19 -13.51 -0.38
N ARG A 25 6.35 -13.74 0.23
CA ARG A 25 6.61 -13.38 1.64
C ARG A 25 6.59 -11.87 1.88
N GLU A 26 7.09 -11.09 0.92
CA GLU A 26 7.21 -9.63 1.00
C GLU A 26 6.46 -8.99 -0.17
N ARG A 27 5.15 -9.19 -0.18
CA ARG A 27 4.30 -8.85 -1.32
C ARG A 27 4.37 -7.36 -1.69
N CYS A 28 4.44 -6.45 -0.72
CA CYS A 28 4.62 -5.02 -0.98
C CYS A 28 5.93 -4.67 -1.72
N VAL A 29 7.02 -5.40 -1.46
CA VAL A 29 8.29 -5.22 -2.17
C VAL A 29 8.15 -5.65 -3.62
N LEU A 30 7.63 -6.87 -3.84
CA LEU A 30 7.40 -7.42 -5.17
C LEU A 30 6.51 -6.48 -6.01
N THR A 31 5.37 -6.08 -5.45
CA THR A 31 4.36 -5.30 -6.19
C THR A 31 4.88 -3.91 -6.52
N THR A 32 5.63 -3.28 -5.61
CA THR A 32 6.34 -2.03 -5.88
C THR A 32 7.37 -2.21 -6.98
N ARG A 33 8.25 -3.23 -6.89
CA ARG A 33 9.29 -3.47 -7.89
C ARG A 33 8.71 -3.66 -9.28
N VAL A 34 7.69 -4.52 -9.40
CA VAL A 34 6.96 -4.73 -10.66
C VAL A 34 6.33 -3.43 -11.14
N GLY A 35 5.72 -2.64 -10.26
CA GLY A 35 5.14 -1.35 -10.61
C GLY A 35 6.16 -0.38 -11.20
N LEU A 36 7.33 -0.27 -10.59
CA LEU A 36 8.45 0.55 -11.10
C LEU A 36 8.91 0.09 -12.48
N ASP A 37 9.13 -1.22 -12.64
CA ASP A 37 9.57 -1.79 -13.91
C ASP A 37 8.54 -1.60 -15.02
N VAL A 38 7.24 -1.75 -14.72
CA VAL A 38 6.18 -1.50 -15.69
C VAL A 38 6.14 -0.03 -16.10
N LEU A 39 6.21 0.91 -15.15
CA LEU A 39 6.19 2.35 -15.45
C LEU A 39 7.41 2.77 -16.30
N ALA A 40 8.58 2.20 -16.02
CA ALA A 40 9.78 2.43 -16.81
C ALA A 40 9.62 1.97 -18.28
N ARG A 41 8.88 0.88 -18.56
CA ARG A 41 8.57 0.43 -19.93
C ARG A 41 7.66 1.37 -20.73
N PHE A 42 7.11 2.39 -20.10
CA PHE A 42 6.30 3.44 -20.70
C PHE A 42 6.93 4.83 -20.53
N ASP A 43 8.23 4.90 -20.19
CA ASP A 43 8.98 6.14 -19.99
C ASP A 43 8.38 7.04 -18.89
N ILE A 44 7.84 6.42 -17.83
CA ILE A 44 7.29 7.12 -16.67
C ILE A 44 8.26 6.96 -15.51
N ALA A 45 8.87 8.07 -15.09
CA ALA A 45 9.72 8.11 -13.90
C ALA A 45 8.88 7.82 -12.64
N ALA A 46 9.38 6.88 -11.82
CA ALA A 46 8.77 6.50 -10.57
C ALA A 46 9.84 6.02 -9.57
N GLU A 47 9.52 6.09 -8.29
CA GLU A 47 10.43 5.78 -7.18
C GLU A 47 9.72 4.89 -6.15
N ALA A 48 10.46 4.02 -5.46
CA ALA A 48 9.92 3.36 -4.28
C ALA A 48 9.94 4.32 -3.09
N ARG A 49 8.86 4.34 -2.30
CA ARG A 49 8.81 5.08 -1.04
C ARG A 49 8.41 4.13 0.09
N SER A 50 9.23 4.10 1.13
CA SER A 50 8.89 3.39 2.36
C SER A 50 7.91 4.20 3.18
N VAL A 51 6.92 3.49 3.73
CA VAL A 51 5.85 4.08 4.52
C VAL A 51 5.46 3.17 5.69
N VAL A 52 4.91 3.77 6.74
CA VAL A 52 3.96 3.11 7.64
C VAL A 52 2.58 3.27 7.03
N ALA A 53 1.81 2.20 6.93
CA ALA A 53 0.42 2.24 6.50
C ALA A 53 -0.47 1.74 7.62
N ALA A 54 -1.44 2.55 8.03
CA ALA A 54 -2.49 2.16 8.96
C ALA A 54 -3.85 2.24 8.24
N VAL A 55 -4.62 1.16 8.28
CA VAL A 55 -5.98 1.10 7.76
C VAL A 55 -6.90 0.75 8.92
N SER A 56 -7.87 1.62 9.19
CA SER A 56 -8.80 1.48 10.31
C SER A 56 -10.25 1.62 9.86
N ASN A 57 -11.16 0.99 10.60
CA ASN A 57 -12.59 1.21 10.44
C ASN A 57 -13.06 2.39 11.30
N ARG A 58 -14.30 2.83 11.07
CA ARG A 58 -14.91 3.95 11.80
C ARG A 58 -14.89 3.78 13.33
N ALA A 59 -15.23 2.59 13.83
CA ALA A 59 -15.28 2.34 15.27
C ALA A 59 -13.92 2.54 15.95
N TYR A 60 -12.82 2.15 15.27
CA TYR A 60 -11.47 2.41 15.76
C TYR A 60 -11.12 3.89 15.80
N GLU A 61 -11.54 4.65 14.80
CA GLU A 61 -11.26 6.09 14.72
C GLU A 61 -12.05 6.90 15.74
N GLU A 62 -13.32 6.55 15.95
CA GLU A 62 -14.13 7.13 17.03
C GLU A 62 -13.49 6.85 18.40
N PHE A 63 -13.01 5.63 18.62
CA PHE A 63 -12.28 5.26 19.82
C PHE A 63 -10.96 6.03 19.97
N ARG A 64 -10.18 6.18 18.90
CA ARG A 64 -8.93 6.95 18.91
C ARG A 64 -9.18 8.43 19.24
N CYS A 65 -10.23 9.04 18.68
CA CYS A 65 -10.63 10.41 18.99
C CYS A 65 -11.09 10.56 20.45
N PHE A 66 -11.81 9.56 20.98
CA PHE A 66 -12.15 9.52 22.40
C PHE A 66 -10.89 9.49 23.28
N GLN A 67 -9.93 8.61 23.01
CA GLN A 67 -8.67 8.56 23.77
C GLN A 67 -7.84 9.86 23.66
N ALA A 68 -7.82 10.49 22.49
CA ALA A 68 -7.11 11.75 22.29
C ALA A 68 -7.72 12.92 23.10
N THR A 69 -9.02 12.87 23.37
CA THR A 69 -9.75 13.88 24.17
C THR A 69 -9.85 13.55 25.65
N HIS A 70 -9.58 12.29 26.01
CA HIS A 70 -9.62 11.76 27.37
C HIS A 70 -8.32 10.99 27.64
N PRO A 71 -7.18 11.68 27.87
CA PRO A 71 -5.88 11.04 28.03
C PRO A 71 -5.83 10.00 29.16
N GLU A 72 -6.66 10.17 30.19
CA GLU A 72 -6.87 9.21 31.27
C GLU A 72 -7.41 7.86 30.79
N ALA A 73 -8.06 7.82 29.62
CA ALA A 73 -8.55 6.61 28.97
C ALA A 73 -7.53 5.94 28.03
N SER A 74 -6.28 6.40 28.02
CA SER A 74 -5.21 5.82 27.20
C SER A 74 -4.92 4.34 27.48
N ALA A 75 -5.18 3.87 28.70
CA ALA A 75 -5.07 2.46 29.09
C ALA A 75 -6.32 1.62 28.77
N VAL A 76 -7.41 2.24 28.30
CA VAL A 76 -8.63 1.51 27.93
C VAL A 76 -8.37 0.74 26.63
N SER A 77 -8.77 -0.53 26.61
CA SER A 77 -8.70 -1.35 25.40
C SER A 77 -9.73 -0.89 24.36
N ALA A 78 -9.39 -1.04 23.08
CA ALA A 78 -10.33 -0.76 22.00
C ALA A 78 -11.63 -1.59 22.16
N PRO A 79 -12.81 -0.99 21.95
CA PRO A 79 -14.08 -1.70 22.09
C PRO A 79 -14.22 -2.80 21.01
N PRO A 80 -15.08 -3.82 21.25
CA PRO A 80 -15.38 -4.81 20.22
C PRO A 80 -15.81 -4.16 18.90
N GLY A 81 -15.18 -4.56 17.80
CA GLY A 81 -15.46 -4.01 16.47
C GLY A 81 -14.60 -2.81 16.07
N ALA A 82 -13.80 -2.23 16.97
CA ALA A 82 -12.77 -1.25 16.63
C ALA A 82 -11.51 -1.96 16.11
N TRP A 83 -11.25 -1.87 14.81
CA TRP A 83 -10.12 -2.54 14.17
C TRP A 83 -9.21 -1.58 13.41
N ALA A 84 -7.91 -1.82 13.54
CA ALA A 84 -6.87 -1.26 12.69
C ALA A 84 -5.87 -2.34 12.29
N VAL A 85 -5.36 -2.25 11.07
CA VAL A 85 -4.20 -3.01 10.59
C VAL A 85 -3.10 -2.01 10.28
N ILE A 86 -1.92 -2.25 10.86
CA ILE A 86 -0.75 -1.39 10.68
C ILE A 86 0.37 -2.23 10.06
N ALA A 87 0.91 -1.77 8.93
CA ALA A 87 2.12 -2.29 8.32
C ALA A 87 3.21 -1.22 8.39
N GLY A 88 4.46 -1.63 8.59
CA GLY A 88 5.59 -0.70 8.63
C GLY A 88 6.05 -0.22 9.99
N LEU A 89 5.48 -0.75 11.06
CA LEU A 89 6.06 -0.60 12.39
C LEU A 89 7.34 -1.43 12.48
N GLN A 90 8.46 -0.77 12.79
CA GLN A 90 9.67 -1.49 13.15
C GLN A 90 9.37 -2.36 14.37
N PRO A 91 9.97 -3.56 14.47
CA PRO A 91 9.82 -4.37 15.66
C PRO A 91 10.40 -3.63 16.87
N GLU A 92 9.84 -3.89 18.06
CA GLU A 92 10.23 -3.17 19.27
C GLU A 92 11.74 -3.22 19.54
N PRO A 93 12.31 -2.19 20.19
CA PRO A 93 13.70 -2.20 20.62
C PRO A 93 14.03 -3.48 21.39
N GLY A 94 14.99 -4.27 20.88
CA GLY A 94 15.39 -5.55 21.46
C GLY A 94 14.81 -6.79 20.78
N ALA A 95 13.86 -6.64 19.84
CA ALA A 95 13.51 -7.73 18.94
C ALA A 95 14.72 -8.05 18.06
N ALA A 96 15.17 -9.31 18.09
CA ALA A 96 16.29 -9.75 17.26
C ALA A 96 15.98 -9.43 15.79
N PRO A 97 16.88 -8.73 15.06
CA PRO A 97 16.68 -8.48 13.65
C PRO A 97 16.55 -9.84 12.97
N ARG A 98 15.35 -10.18 12.48
CA ARG A 98 15.20 -11.39 11.68
C ARG A 98 15.95 -11.13 10.37
N PRO A 99 17.06 -11.84 10.09
CA PRO A 99 17.80 -11.59 8.87
C PRO A 99 16.87 -11.77 7.68
N LYS A 100 16.90 -10.84 6.74
CA LYS A 100 16.16 -10.90 5.45
C LYS A 100 14.64 -10.68 5.54
N HIS A 101 14.13 -9.96 6.54
CA HIS A 101 12.73 -9.55 6.59
C HIS A 101 12.51 -8.04 6.60
N TRP A 102 11.77 -7.58 5.59
CA TRP A 102 11.18 -6.26 5.50
C TRP A 102 9.91 -6.18 6.35
N TRP A 103 9.94 -5.33 7.39
CA TRP A 103 8.78 -5.06 8.26
C TRP A 103 7.99 -3.81 7.82
N GLY A 104 8.55 -3.05 6.88
CA GLY A 104 7.98 -1.84 6.30
C GLY A 104 6.79 -2.11 5.39
N HIS A 105 6.15 -1.04 4.93
CA HIS A 105 5.32 -1.08 3.73
C HIS A 105 5.99 -0.25 2.64
N LEU A 106 5.73 -0.62 1.39
CA LEU A 106 6.39 -0.03 0.22
C LEU A 106 5.34 0.31 -0.83
N VAL A 107 5.46 1.52 -1.39
CA VAL A 107 4.55 2.05 -2.40
C VAL A 107 5.35 2.63 -3.57
N VAL A 108 4.69 2.75 -4.73
CA VAL A 108 5.25 3.43 -5.90
C VAL A 108 4.86 4.91 -5.86
N TYR A 109 5.83 5.80 -5.99
CA TYR A 109 5.63 7.24 -6.13
C TYR A 109 5.95 7.69 -7.56
N VAL A 110 5.11 8.55 -8.13
CA VAL A 110 5.30 9.15 -9.46
C VAL A 110 5.50 10.66 -9.30
N PRO A 111 6.76 11.16 -9.23
CA PRO A 111 7.07 12.53 -8.86
C PRO A 111 6.42 13.59 -9.76
N GLY A 112 6.50 13.42 -11.08
CA GLY A 112 5.93 14.39 -12.04
C GLY A 112 4.40 14.51 -12.02
N ARG A 113 3.73 13.76 -11.13
CA ARG A 113 2.27 13.79 -10.94
C ARG A 113 1.85 13.90 -9.48
N GLU A 114 2.79 13.88 -8.55
CA GLU A 114 2.52 13.79 -7.10
C GLU A 114 1.51 12.67 -6.77
N LEU A 115 1.73 11.47 -7.32
CA LEU A 115 0.84 10.31 -7.12
C LEU A 115 1.54 9.17 -6.40
N MET A 116 0.83 8.55 -5.46
CA MET A 116 1.19 7.29 -4.82
C MET A 116 0.30 6.16 -5.31
N LEU A 117 0.91 5.01 -5.57
CA LEU A 117 0.25 3.77 -5.93
C LEU A 117 0.62 2.69 -4.92
N ASP A 118 -0.40 2.14 -4.25
CA ASP A 118 -0.30 0.86 -3.56
C ASP A 118 -1.02 -0.20 -4.41
N LEU A 119 -0.24 -1.02 -5.11
CA LEU A 119 -0.77 -1.94 -6.12
C LEU A 119 -1.33 -3.26 -5.54
N ASP A 120 -1.28 -3.44 -4.22
CA ASP A 120 -1.83 -4.62 -3.54
C ASP A 120 -2.46 -4.24 -2.19
N PHE A 121 -3.22 -3.15 -2.19
CA PHE A 121 -3.90 -2.62 -1.01
C PHE A 121 -4.89 -3.64 -0.37
N GLN A 122 -5.34 -4.66 -1.12
CA GLN A 122 -6.11 -5.80 -0.57
C GLN A 122 -5.42 -6.53 0.59
N GLN A 123 -4.10 -6.43 0.76
CA GLN A 123 -3.41 -7.03 1.91
C GLN A 123 -3.92 -6.49 3.27
N PHE A 124 -4.49 -5.28 3.28
CA PHE A 124 -5.13 -4.67 4.45
C PHE A 124 -6.59 -5.10 4.64
N GLY A 125 -7.19 -5.77 3.65
CA GLY A 125 -8.60 -6.15 3.65
C GLY A 125 -8.93 -7.16 4.72
N ARG A 126 -9.92 -6.84 5.56
CA ARG A 126 -10.47 -7.77 6.56
C ARG A 126 -11.99 -7.61 6.54
N ASP A 127 -12.63 -8.13 5.49
CA ASP A 127 -14.08 -7.98 5.28
C ASP A 127 -14.90 -8.42 6.49
N ARG A 128 -14.50 -9.53 7.14
CA ARG A 128 -15.13 -10.04 8.37
C ARG A 128 -15.00 -9.10 9.57
N LEU A 129 -14.04 -8.18 9.54
CA LEU A 129 -13.80 -7.16 10.58
C LEU A 129 -14.36 -5.78 10.17
N GLY A 130 -15.18 -5.72 9.10
CA GLY A 130 -15.75 -4.47 8.61
C GLY A 130 -14.71 -3.58 7.90
N MET A 131 -13.64 -4.17 7.36
CA MET A 131 -12.59 -3.44 6.64
C MET A 131 -12.51 -3.83 5.16
N PRO A 132 -13.53 -3.54 4.33
CA PRO A 132 -13.47 -3.79 2.90
C PRO A 132 -12.57 -2.76 2.23
N VAL A 133 -11.45 -3.19 1.66
CA VAL A 133 -10.50 -2.29 0.96
C VAL A 133 -10.55 -2.54 -0.54
N PRO A 134 -10.23 -1.53 -1.39
CA PRO A 134 -10.05 -1.78 -2.81
C PRO A 134 -8.80 -2.64 -3.06
N PRO A 135 -8.72 -3.38 -4.18
CA PRO A 135 -7.57 -4.22 -4.47
C PRO A 135 -6.24 -3.47 -4.62
N ALA A 136 -6.31 -2.25 -5.14
CA ALA A 136 -5.20 -1.31 -5.23
C ALA A 136 -5.70 0.10 -4.87
N LEU A 137 -4.78 0.96 -4.43
CA LEU A 137 -5.05 2.33 -4.05
C LEU A 137 -4.20 3.28 -4.89
N LEU A 138 -4.85 4.33 -5.40
CA LEU A 138 -4.23 5.45 -6.08
C LEU A 138 -4.63 6.71 -5.33
N MET A 139 -3.65 7.49 -4.86
CA MET A 139 -3.93 8.72 -4.12
C MET A 139 -2.89 9.81 -4.38
N PRO A 140 -3.22 11.09 -4.15
CA PRO A 140 -2.22 12.15 -4.15
C PRO A 140 -1.16 11.90 -3.08
N TRP A 141 0.09 12.18 -3.43
CA TRP A 141 1.24 12.18 -2.52
C TRP A 141 1.54 13.65 -2.18
N GLY A 142 0.82 14.18 -1.20
CA GLY A 142 0.88 15.61 -0.85
C GLY A 142 2.22 16.06 -0.28
N GLN A 143 2.45 17.38 -0.28
CA GLN A 143 3.66 18.03 0.29
C GLN A 143 3.63 18.22 1.82
N GLY A 144 2.58 17.78 2.51
CA GLY A 144 2.43 17.92 3.95
C GLY A 144 3.10 16.78 4.74
N ARG A 145 3.58 17.11 5.94
CA ARG A 145 4.11 16.17 6.95
C ARG A 145 3.26 14.90 7.08
N PRO A 146 3.88 13.77 7.45
CA PRO A 146 3.31 12.43 7.30
C PRO A 146 2.21 12.07 8.31
N THR A 147 1.51 13.05 8.90
CA THR A 147 0.52 12.88 9.99
C THR A 147 -0.94 13.10 9.57
N ALA A 148 -1.22 13.48 8.32
CA ALA A 148 -2.60 13.63 7.85
C ALA A 148 -3.15 12.27 7.38
N GLY A 149 -3.91 11.60 8.25
CA GLY A 149 -4.74 10.44 7.85
C GLY A 149 -5.67 10.82 6.70
N TRP A 150 -5.61 10.08 5.60
CA TRP A 150 -6.52 10.26 4.49
C TRP A 150 -7.79 9.48 4.79
N GLN A 151 -8.92 10.15 4.81
CA GLN A 151 -10.21 9.47 4.90
C GLN A 151 -10.59 8.96 3.51
N LEU A 152 -10.57 7.63 3.33
CA LEU A 152 -11.07 7.01 2.11
C LEU A 152 -12.52 6.59 2.34
N ALA A 153 -13.46 7.48 2.03
CA ALA A 153 -14.86 7.10 1.96
C ALA A 153 -15.06 6.21 0.73
N LEU A 154 -15.10 4.89 0.93
CA LEU A 154 -15.40 3.95 -0.15
C LEU A 154 -16.87 4.07 -0.54
N ALA A 155 -17.09 4.43 -1.81
CA ALA A 155 -18.36 4.95 -2.32
C ALA A 155 -19.54 3.96 -2.37
N ALA A 156 -19.34 2.68 -2.01
CA ALA A 156 -20.39 1.66 -2.14
C ALA A 156 -21.30 1.55 -0.90
N ASP A 157 -20.80 1.91 0.29
CA ASP A 157 -21.57 1.82 1.54
C ASP A 157 -21.03 2.85 2.55
N ARG A 158 -21.78 3.93 2.77
CA ARG A 158 -21.40 5.01 3.72
C ARG A 158 -21.30 4.54 5.17
N SER A 159 -21.77 3.33 5.50
CA SER A 159 -21.58 2.71 6.82
C SER A 159 -20.19 2.08 7.01
N LYS A 160 -19.44 1.83 5.92
CA LYS A 160 -18.11 1.21 5.93
C LYS A 160 -17.03 2.20 5.53
N VAL A 161 -16.94 3.30 6.30
CA VAL A 161 -15.88 4.29 6.13
C VAL A 161 -14.57 3.69 6.62
N LEU A 162 -13.55 3.75 5.75
CA LEU A 162 -12.18 3.42 6.11
C LEU A 162 -11.33 4.68 6.20
N PHE A 163 -10.38 4.61 7.10
CA PHE A 163 -9.38 5.65 7.29
C PHE A 163 -8.03 5.03 6.99
N VAL A 164 -7.30 5.70 6.09
CA VAL A 164 -6.05 5.20 5.55
C VAL A 164 -5.00 6.24 5.84
N HIS A 165 -4.06 5.90 6.71
CA HIS A 165 -2.98 6.76 7.11
C HIS A 165 -1.66 6.22 6.55
N TYR A 166 -0.94 7.06 5.82
CA TYR A 166 0.40 6.77 5.32
C TYR A 166 1.39 7.73 5.95
N GLU A 167 2.34 7.19 6.70
CA GLU A 167 3.45 7.95 7.25
C GLU A 167 4.72 7.68 6.43
N ARG A 168 5.46 8.71 6.01
CA ARG A 168 6.70 8.55 5.23
C ARG A 168 7.83 8.05 6.11
N GLN A 169 8.57 7.06 5.62
CA GLN A 169 9.84 6.61 6.20
C GLN A 169 10.96 6.79 5.16
N ASP A 170 11.24 8.03 4.75
CA ASP A 170 12.13 8.31 3.62
C ASP A 170 13.56 7.76 3.78
N GLU A 171 14.04 7.64 5.02
CA GLU A 171 15.36 7.12 5.36
C GLU A 171 15.41 5.58 5.39
N ASN A 172 14.25 4.91 5.41
CA ASN A 172 14.19 3.46 5.53
C ASN A 172 14.28 2.77 4.17
N GLN A 173 15.49 2.32 3.83
CA GLN A 173 15.78 1.59 2.59
C GLN A 173 16.05 0.09 2.79
N ALA A 174 15.69 -0.49 3.94
CA ALA A 174 15.99 -1.89 4.22
C ALA A 174 15.33 -2.87 3.23
N TYR A 175 14.27 -2.43 2.52
CA TYR A 175 13.64 -3.18 1.43
C TYR A 175 14.59 -3.49 0.27
N VAL A 176 15.71 -2.79 0.09
CA VAL A 176 16.67 -3.06 -1.00
C VAL A 176 17.36 -4.43 -0.82
N ALA A 177 17.45 -4.93 0.41
CA ALA A 177 18.00 -6.25 0.71
C ALA A 177 16.97 -7.39 0.53
N ALA A 178 15.70 -7.07 0.27
CA ALA A 178 14.65 -8.04 0.07
C ALA A 178 14.91 -8.87 -1.21
N PRO A 179 14.69 -10.19 -1.18
CA PRO A 179 14.88 -11.05 -2.36
C PRO A 179 14.14 -10.53 -3.60
N ASP A 180 12.89 -10.08 -3.45
CA ASP A 180 12.05 -9.64 -4.57
C ASP A 180 12.30 -8.18 -5.00
N TRP A 181 13.35 -7.54 -4.48
CA TRP A 181 13.82 -6.25 -4.98
C TRP A 181 14.66 -6.39 -6.27
N ASP A 182 15.24 -7.57 -6.53
CA ASP A 182 16.04 -7.83 -7.72
C ASP A 182 15.18 -8.04 -8.97
N SER A 183 15.14 -7.05 -9.88
CA SER A 183 14.39 -7.11 -11.14
C SER A 183 14.87 -8.21 -12.10
N GLY A 184 16.05 -8.80 -11.87
CA GLY A 184 16.59 -9.92 -12.62
C GLY A 184 15.91 -11.26 -12.35
N ARG A 185 14.91 -11.32 -11.48
CA ARG A 185 14.24 -12.57 -11.15
C ARG A 185 13.20 -12.99 -12.20
N PRO A 186 13.10 -14.29 -12.56
CA PRO A 186 12.18 -14.75 -13.61
C PRO A 186 10.71 -14.40 -13.36
N HIS A 187 10.21 -14.53 -12.12
CA HIS A 187 8.81 -14.23 -11.80
C HIS A 187 8.50 -12.74 -11.88
N ILE A 188 9.45 -11.86 -11.53
CA ILE A 188 9.30 -10.41 -11.64
C ILE A 188 9.20 -10.01 -13.11
N ARG A 189 10.14 -10.49 -13.95
CA ARG A 189 10.08 -10.25 -15.40
C ARG A 189 8.77 -10.74 -16.01
N ALA A 190 8.32 -11.93 -15.65
CA ALA A 190 7.06 -12.50 -16.14
C ALA A 190 5.85 -11.61 -15.77
N ALA A 191 5.81 -11.11 -14.54
CA ALA A 191 4.75 -10.20 -14.09
C ALA A 191 4.80 -8.85 -14.82
N VAL A 192 5.98 -8.27 -14.98
CA VAL A 192 6.18 -7.01 -15.74
C VAL A 192 5.70 -7.19 -17.18
N ASP A 193 6.14 -8.24 -17.87
CA ASP A 193 5.76 -8.48 -19.26
C ASP A 193 4.24 -8.74 -19.40
N ALA A 194 3.64 -9.47 -18.45
CA ALA A 194 2.19 -9.69 -18.42
C ALA A 194 1.41 -8.38 -18.27
N LEU A 195 1.82 -7.51 -17.34
CA LEU A 195 1.17 -6.22 -17.12
C LEU A 195 1.37 -5.26 -18.30
N VAL A 196 2.58 -5.19 -18.87
CA VAL A 196 2.85 -4.37 -20.07
C VAL A 196 1.96 -4.83 -21.22
N ARG A 197 1.81 -6.15 -21.45
CA ARG A 197 0.89 -6.69 -22.47
C ARG A 197 -0.56 -6.30 -22.19
N ALA A 198 -1.04 -6.46 -20.95
CA ALA A 198 -2.41 -6.11 -20.57
C ALA A 198 -2.71 -4.62 -20.75
N ILE A 199 -1.78 -3.76 -20.30
CA ILE A 199 -1.88 -2.30 -20.43
C ILE A 199 -1.91 -1.87 -21.91
N ARG A 200 -1.10 -2.51 -22.79
CA ARG A 200 -1.08 -2.22 -24.23
C ARG A 200 -2.34 -2.69 -24.96
N LYS A 201 -2.80 -3.92 -24.70
CA LYS A 201 -4.01 -4.49 -25.32
C LYS A 201 -5.26 -3.66 -25.05
N GLY A 202 -5.33 -3.05 -23.87
CA GLY A 202 -6.46 -2.23 -23.45
C GLY A 202 -7.58 -3.05 -22.82
N GLY A 203 -8.04 -2.56 -21.67
CA GLY A 203 -9.18 -3.05 -20.89
C GLY A 203 -10.04 -1.87 -20.44
N PRO A 204 -11.16 -2.14 -19.74
CA PRO A 204 -12.33 -1.27 -19.65
C PRO A 204 -11.92 0.17 -19.31
N SER A 205 -12.32 1.07 -20.22
CA SER A 205 -12.26 2.52 -20.07
C SER A 205 -13.16 3.01 -18.95
#